data_AF-A0A7W7QWE9-F1
#
_entry.id   AF-A0A7W7QWE9-F1
#
_cell.length_a   1.000
_cell.length_b   1.000
_cell.length_c   1.000
_cell.angle_alpha   90.00
_cell.angle_beta   90.00
_cell.angle_gamma   90.00
#
_symmetry.space_group_name_H-M   'P 1'
#
loop_
_entity.id
_entity.type
_entity.pdbx_description
1 polymer ?
#
loop_
_entity_poly.entity_id
_entity_poly.type
_entity_poly.pdbx_seq_one_letter_code
_entity_poly.pdbx_strand_id
1 'polypeptide(L)'
;MGAMSGRITALGPFFAFETHGPGPAEGPWRAMGELLDDPAVLRGRVAAVRDHLAAGGGQPAEAVELRVAASVTHLSLASRLLSPSFAVAVLTGEVLSYGLREARWQPTPGGMFPLSLPERPTAPVADRAERAARLGRELLDGPIRELVEVAAGYSLPPRLLWGNVASAVNGAASAIAYTAHELAGQAREFAHLLLNQPVLRGAGATADDGSGFRRRSCCLIYRAAPDRAGALCGDCVLTSPIRTKNS
;
A
#
# COMPACT_ATOMS: atom_id res chain seq x y z
N MET A 1 -22.77 6.21 -6.47
CA MET A 1 -21.68 5.69 -5.60
C MET A 1 -21.89 4.25 -5.11
N GLY A 2 -23.09 3.81 -4.70
CA GLY A 2 -23.30 2.45 -4.15
C GLY A 2 -22.90 1.27 -5.06
N ALA A 3 -23.28 1.29 -6.35
CA ALA A 3 -22.89 0.24 -7.31
C ALA A 3 -21.37 0.21 -7.62
N MET A 4 -20.71 1.37 -7.53
CA MET A 4 -19.26 1.52 -7.74
C MET A 4 -18.48 0.93 -6.56
N SER A 5 -18.90 1.23 -5.32
CA SER A 5 -18.32 0.64 -4.11
C SER A 5 -18.45 -0.89 -4.10
N GLY A 6 -19.58 -1.44 -4.59
CA GLY A 6 -19.78 -2.89 -4.74
C GLY A 6 -18.79 -3.56 -5.72
N ARG A 7 -18.56 -2.98 -6.90
CA ARG A 7 -17.57 -3.50 -7.87
C ARG A 7 -16.14 -3.41 -7.37
N ILE A 8 -15.78 -2.34 -6.67
CA ILE A 8 -14.45 -2.17 -6.07
C ILE A 8 -14.23 -3.19 -4.95
N THR A 9 -15.23 -3.38 -4.08
CA THR A 9 -15.17 -4.36 -2.98
C THR A 9 -15.02 -5.79 -3.49
N ALA A 10 -15.63 -6.12 -4.63
CA ALA A 10 -15.51 -7.44 -5.25
C ALA A 10 -14.07 -7.79 -5.70
N LEU A 11 -13.18 -6.81 -5.89
CA LEU A 11 -11.77 -7.04 -6.21
C LEU A 11 -10.97 -7.62 -5.03
N GLY A 12 -11.48 -7.47 -3.81
CA GLY A 12 -10.87 -8.01 -2.60
C GLY A 12 -10.88 -7.02 -1.42
N PRO A 13 -10.55 -7.51 -0.20
CA PRO A 13 -10.69 -6.75 1.03
C PRO A 13 -9.80 -5.49 1.12
N PHE A 14 -8.66 -5.46 0.43
CA PHE A 14 -7.81 -4.26 0.36
C PHE A 14 -8.46 -3.10 -0.40
N PHE A 15 -9.38 -3.39 -1.31
CA PHE A 15 -10.06 -2.40 -2.13
C PHE A 15 -11.33 -1.85 -1.48
N ALA A 16 -11.94 -2.60 -0.56
CA ALA A 16 -13.17 -2.19 0.12
C ALA A 16 -12.97 -0.86 0.89
N PHE A 17 -13.93 0.05 0.82
CA PHE A 17 -13.95 1.25 1.66
C PHE A 17 -15.37 1.79 1.82
N GLU A 18 -15.62 2.45 2.94
CA GLU A 18 -16.84 3.22 3.19
C GLU A 18 -16.63 4.69 2.82
N THR A 19 -17.70 5.46 2.72
CA THR A 19 -17.63 6.90 2.53
C THR A 19 -18.24 7.64 3.70
N HIS A 20 -17.74 8.83 4.02
CA HIS A 20 -18.32 9.68 5.05
C HIS A 20 -18.48 11.13 4.56
N GLY A 21 -19.52 11.79 5.05
CA GLY A 21 -19.74 13.22 4.86
C GLY A 21 -18.86 14.08 5.77
N PRO A 22 -18.99 15.41 5.68
CA PRO A 22 -18.25 16.33 6.54
C PRO A 22 -18.64 16.13 8.02
N GLY A 23 -17.68 16.34 8.92
CA GLY A 23 -17.87 16.22 10.36
C GLY A 23 -16.72 15.50 11.05
N PRO A 24 -16.73 15.43 12.40
CA PRO A 24 -15.76 14.64 13.14
C PRO A 24 -15.93 13.14 12.88
N ALA A 25 -14.90 12.36 13.16
CA ALA A 25 -15.03 10.91 13.23
C ALA A 25 -15.83 10.53 14.48
N GLU A 26 -16.84 9.68 14.31
CA GLU A 26 -17.66 9.16 15.41
C GLU A 26 -17.38 7.67 15.62
N GLY A 27 -17.35 7.23 16.87
CA GLY A 27 -17.01 5.85 17.22
C GLY A 27 -17.85 4.84 16.44
N PRO A 28 -17.23 3.83 15.78
CA PRO A 28 -15.86 3.32 15.98
C PRO A 28 -14.75 3.99 15.11
N TRP A 29 -15.08 5.01 14.33
CA TRP A 29 -14.12 5.63 13.40
C TRP A 29 -13.14 6.57 14.10
N ARG A 30 -11.87 6.49 13.70
CA ARG A 30 -10.80 7.40 14.14
C ARG A 30 -10.21 8.11 12.92
N ALA A 31 -9.73 9.34 13.08
CA ALA A 31 -9.02 10.03 12.01
C ALA A 31 -7.62 9.42 11.83
N MET A 32 -7.21 9.08 10.61
CA MET A 32 -5.89 8.48 10.36
C MET A 32 -4.73 9.46 10.58
N GLY A 33 -5.01 10.77 10.64
CA GLY A 33 -4.03 11.80 11.02
C GLY A 33 -3.36 11.55 12.38
N GLU A 34 -4.01 10.80 13.28
CA GLU A 34 -3.42 10.40 14.57
C GLU A 34 -2.13 9.58 14.41
N LEU A 35 -1.91 8.92 13.27
CA LEU A 35 -0.65 8.24 12.95
C LEU A 35 0.54 9.20 12.83
N LEU A 36 0.28 10.48 12.54
CA LEU A 36 1.26 11.55 12.46
C LEU A 36 1.35 12.30 13.79
N ASP A 37 0.20 12.57 14.40
CA ASP A 37 0.09 13.49 15.55
C ASP A 37 0.41 12.83 16.88
N ASP A 38 0.13 11.52 17.04
CA ASP A 38 0.39 10.77 18.25
C ASP A 38 1.34 9.59 17.96
N PRO A 39 2.63 9.71 18.31
CA PRO A 39 3.60 8.63 18.17
C PRO A 39 3.17 7.32 18.85
N ALA A 40 2.32 7.36 19.89
CA ALA A 40 1.82 6.17 20.56
C ALA A 40 0.91 5.33 19.65
N VAL A 41 0.17 5.95 18.72
CA VAL A 41 -0.72 5.22 17.81
C VAL A 41 0.10 4.38 16.82
N LEU A 42 1.10 4.99 16.17
CA LEU A 42 1.98 4.25 15.27
C LEU A 42 2.79 3.19 16.03
N ARG A 43 3.34 3.52 17.22
CA ARG A 43 4.04 2.54 18.07
C ARG A 43 3.16 1.35 18.44
N GLY A 44 1.92 1.60 18.86
CA GLY A 44 0.97 0.56 19.22
C GLY A 44 0.68 -0.37 18.04
N ARG A 45 0.52 0.19 16.83
CA ARG A 45 0.33 -0.62 15.62
C ARG A 45 1.57 -1.45 15.27
N VAL A 46 2.76 -0.86 15.37
CA VAL A 46 4.03 -1.59 15.15
C VAL A 46 4.20 -2.72 16.17
N ALA A 47 3.87 -2.48 17.45
CA ALA A 47 3.90 -3.51 18.49
C ALA A 47 2.92 -4.65 18.17
N ALA A 48 1.67 -4.35 17.82
CA ALA A 48 0.68 -5.37 17.45
C ALA A 48 1.13 -6.22 16.23
N VAL A 49 1.77 -5.61 15.22
CA VAL A 49 2.35 -6.34 14.09
C VAL A 49 3.54 -7.20 14.54
N ARG A 50 4.38 -6.68 15.44
CA ARG A 50 5.50 -7.43 16.01
C ARG A 50 5.03 -8.67 16.75
N ASP A 51 4.00 -8.55 17.58
CA ASP A 51 3.39 -9.65 18.33
C ASP A 51 2.80 -10.69 17.38
N HIS A 52 2.11 -10.25 16.32
CA HIS A 52 1.55 -11.16 15.31
C HIS A 52 2.64 -11.95 14.58
N LEU A 53 3.72 -11.27 14.16
CA LEU A 53 4.86 -11.91 13.50
C LEU A 53 5.57 -12.91 14.42
N ALA A 54 5.72 -12.55 15.70
CA ALA A 54 6.36 -13.38 16.71
C ALA A 54 5.53 -14.65 16.99
N ALA A 55 4.22 -14.49 17.14
CA ALA A 55 3.29 -15.61 17.29
C ALA A 55 3.33 -16.56 16.08
N GLY A 56 3.34 -16.02 14.86
CA GLY A 56 3.46 -16.81 13.63
C GLY A 56 4.80 -17.56 13.50
N GLY A 57 5.86 -17.07 14.16
CA GLY A 57 7.18 -17.71 14.23
C GLY A 57 7.41 -18.57 15.46
N GLY A 58 6.45 -18.68 16.38
CA GLY A 58 6.59 -19.43 17.63
C GLY A 58 7.67 -18.89 18.57
N GLN A 59 7.91 -17.57 18.58
CA GLN A 59 8.96 -16.91 19.36
C GLN A 59 8.43 -15.70 20.14
N PRO A 60 9.14 -15.22 21.18
CA PRO A 60 8.75 -13.99 21.88
C PRO A 60 8.84 -12.76 20.97
N ALA A 61 8.02 -11.74 21.25
CA ALA A 61 7.98 -10.50 20.46
C ALA A 61 9.35 -9.82 20.36
N GLU A 62 10.14 -9.90 21.43
CA GLU A 62 11.48 -9.34 21.56
C GLU A 62 12.45 -9.90 20.51
N ALA A 63 12.26 -11.14 20.08
CA ALA A 63 13.09 -11.80 19.07
C ALA A 63 12.82 -11.26 17.65
N VAL A 64 11.63 -10.70 17.40
CA VAL A 64 11.34 -10.00 16.14
C VAL A 64 11.90 -8.60 16.19
N GLU A 65 12.71 -8.21 15.21
CA GLU A 65 13.29 -6.87 15.17
C GLU A 65 12.20 -5.80 14.98
N LEU A 66 12.25 -4.73 15.77
CA LEU A 66 11.25 -3.64 15.71
C LEU A 66 11.11 -3.04 14.29
N ARG A 67 12.24 -2.87 13.58
CA ARG A 67 12.25 -2.37 12.21
C ARG A 67 11.56 -3.31 11.20
N VAL A 68 11.54 -4.62 11.45
CA VAL A 68 10.83 -5.58 10.59
C VAL A 68 9.33 -5.35 10.74
N ALA A 69 8.84 -5.29 11.98
CA ALA A 69 7.44 -4.99 12.26
C ALA A 69 7.02 -3.60 11.71
N ALA A 70 7.89 -2.60 11.83
CA ALA A 70 7.64 -1.27 11.26
C ALA A 70 7.57 -1.28 9.72
N SER A 71 8.44 -2.04 9.05
CA SER A 71 8.41 -2.20 7.59
C SER A 71 7.10 -2.84 7.13
N VAL A 72 6.65 -3.89 7.82
CA VAL A 72 5.39 -4.59 7.54
C VAL A 72 4.17 -3.71 7.81
N THR A 73 4.22 -2.94 8.91
CA THR A 73 3.20 -1.93 9.25
C THR A 73 3.08 -0.89 8.14
N HIS A 74 4.20 -0.30 7.73
CA HIS A 74 4.24 0.69 6.66
C HIS A 74 3.72 0.14 5.33
N LEU A 75 4.15 -1.07 4.92
CA LEU A 75 3.65 -1.72 3.71
C LEU A 75 2.12 -1.91 3.79
N SER A 76 1.60 -2.36 4.92
CA SER A 76 0.16 -2.58 5.10
C SER A 76 -0.64 -1.27 5.01
N LEU A 77 -0.16 -0.19 5.64
CA LEU A 77 -0.78 1.13 5.57
C LEU A 77 -0.75 1.68 4.14
N ALA A 78 0.40 1.62 3.46
CA ALA A 78 0.55 2.08 2.09
C ALA A 78 -0.36 1.30 1.13
N SER A 79 -0.38 -0.03 1.21
CA SER A 79 -1.27 -0.89 0.43
C SER A 79 -2.73 -0.55 0.66
N ARG A 80 -3.12 -0.33 1.92
CA ARG A 80 -4.51 -0.07 2.26
C ARG A 80 -5.03 1.27 1.73
N LEU A 81 -4.21 2.32 1.78
CA LEU A 81 -4.55 3.62 1.21
C LEU A 81 -4.50 3.60 -0.33
N LEU A 82 -3.50 2.96 -0.91
CA LEU A 82 -3.32 2.97 -2.36
C LEU A 82 -4.38 2.16 -3.12
N SER A 83 -4.80 1.01 -2.57
CA SER A 83 -5.63 0.05 -3.30
C SER A 83 -6.97 0.61 -3.77
N PRO A 84 -7.79 1.28 -2.94
CA PRO A 84 -9.05 1.88 -3.39
C PRO A 84 -8.87 2.86 -4.56
N SER A 85 -7.91 3.78 -4.45
CA SER A 85 -7.63 4.77 -5.49
C SER A 85 -7.11 4.13 -6.78
N PHE A 86 -6.30 3.07 -6.66
CA PHE A 86 -5.85 2.29 -7.81
C PHE A 86 -7.03 1.62 -8.52
N ALA A 87 -7.94 0.98 -7.77
CA ALA A 87 -9.12 0.33 -8.34
C ALA A 87 -10.07 1.34 -9.01
N VAL A 88 -10.32 2.50 -8.41
CA VAL A 88 -11.13 3.57 -9.04
C VAL A 88 -10.51 3.99 -10.37
N ALA A 89 -9.21 4.27 -10.40
CA ALA A 89 -8.54 4.71 -11.63
C ALA A 89 -8.53 3.67 -12.75
N VAL A 90 -8.52 2.38 -12.41
CA VAL A 90 -8.62 1.29 -13.39
C VAL A 90 -10.07 1.06 -13.82
N LEU A 91 -11.02 1.02 -12.88
CA LEU A 91 -12.41 0.63 -13.17
C LEU A 91 -13.24 1.75 -13.81
N THR A 92 -13.05 2.99 -13.39
CA THR A 92 -13.90 4.13 -13.79
C THR A 92 -13.15 5.19 -14.57
N GLY A 93 -11.81 5.15 -14.55
CA GLY A 93 -11.00 6.21 -15.14
C GLY A 93 -11.07 7.52 -14.35
N GLU A 94 -11.53 7.49 -13.11
CA GLU A 94 -11.53 8.64 -12.20
C GLU A 94 -10.29 8.65 -11.31
N VAL A 95 -10.03 9.76 -10.65
CA VAL A 95 -8.97 9.86 -9.64
C VAL A 95 -9.62 10.09 -8.28
N LEU A 96 -9.50 9.09 -7.41
CA LEU A 96 -9.89 9.19 -6.01
C LEU A 96 -8.66 9.57 -5.18
N SER A 97 -8.67 10.79 -4.64
CA SER A 97 -7.62 11.29 -3.76
C SER A 97 -8.18 11.94 -2.50
N TYR A 98 -7.37 11.91 -1.45
CA TYR A 98 -7.71 12.33 -0.11
C TYR A 98 -6.42 12.52 0.69
N GLY A 99 -6.43 13.42 1.68
CA GLY A 99 -5.34 13.56 2.65
C GLY A 99 -5.43 12.51 3.76
N LEU A 100 -4.31 12.26 4.46
CA LEU A 100 -4.30 11.27 5.55
C LEU A 100 -5.21 11.69 6.71
N ARG A 101 -5.32 13.00 6.96
CA ARG A 101 -6.20 13.58 7.98
C ARG A 101 -7.68 13.47 7.64
N GLU A 102 -8.00 13.26 6.37
CA GLU A 102 -9.38 13.12 5.88
C GLU A 102 -9.82 11.65 5.87
N ALA A 103 -8.86 10.73 5.80
CA ALA A 103 -9.15 9.31 5.91
C ALA A 103 -9.51 8.94 7.35
N ARG A 104 -10.48 8.03 7.48
CA ARG A 104 -10.88 7.44 8.75
C ARG A 104 -10.61 5.95 8.73
N TRP A 105 -10.21 5.41 9.87
CA TRP A 105 -9.93 3.99 10.04
C TRP A 105 -10.48 3.44 11.35
N GLN A 106 -10.59 2.12 11.41
CA GLN A 106 -10.70 1.39 12.66
C GLN A 106 -9.39 0.63 12.85
N PRO A 107 -8.58 0.92 13.88
CA PRO A 107 -7.23 0.36 14.04
C PRO A 107 -7.24 -1.10 14.55
N THR A 108 -8.01 -1.95 13.89
CA THR A 108 -8.05 -3.38 14.18
C THR A 108 -6.76 -4.08 13.73
N PRO A 109 -6.40 -5.22 14.36
CA PRO A 109 -5.25 -6.01 13.93
C PRO A 109 -5.34 -6.44 12.45
N GLY A 110 -4.19 -6.49 11.77
CA GLY A 110 -4.09 -6.87 10.36
C GLY A 110 -4.00 -5.70 9.38
N GLY A 111 -3.69 -6.02 8.12
CA GLY A 111 -3.50 -5.03 7.05
C GLY A 111 -4.79 -4.56 6.37
N MET A 112 -5.90 -5.27 6.57
CA MET A 112 -7.18 -5.07 5.90
C MET A 112 -8.18 -4.37 6.83
N PHE A 113 -7.72 -3.37 7.56
CA PHE A 113 -8.56 -2.63 8.49
C PHE A 113 -9.68 -1.87 7.76
N PRO A 114 -10.85 -1.65 8.40
CA PRO A 114 -11.90 -0.80 7.85
C PRO A 114 -11.36 0.61 7.56
N LEU A 115 -11.63 1.09 6.34
CA LEU A 115 -11.24 2.40 5.85
C LEU A 115 -12.50 3.12 5.39
N SER A 116 -12.64 4.38 5.80
CA SER A 116 -13.67 5.27 5.29
C SER A 116 -13.01 6.52 4.71
N LEU A 117 -13.42 6.90 3.49
CA LEU A 117 -12.85 8.01 2.72
C LEU A 117 -13.88 9.14 2.57
N PRO A 118 -13.45 10.40 2.46
CA PRO A 118 -14.39 11.51 2.31
C PRO A 118 -15.19 11.36 1.01
N GLU A 119 -16.50 11.58 1.10
CA GLU A 119 -17.35 11.66 -0.08
C GLU A 119 -16.94 12.87 -0.93
N ARG A 120 -16.43 12.60 -2.13
CA ARG A 120 -15.97 13.63 -3.07
C ARG A 120 -16.48 13.34 -4.48
N PRO A 121 -16.99 14.36 -5.19
CA PRO A 121 -17.22 14.25 -6.61
C PRO A 121 -15.88 13.94 -7.30
N THR A 122 -15.88 12.92 -8.15
CA THR A 122 -14.76 12.65 -9.06
C THR A 122 -15.27 12.76 -10.48
N ALA A 123 -14.35 13.00 -11.42
CA ALA A 123 -14.64 13.06 -12.83
C ALA A 123 -13.65 12.19 -13.60
N PRO A 124 -14.08 11.50 -14.67
CA PRO A 124 -13.18 10.75 -15.50
C PRO A 124 -12.10 11.63 -16.11
N VAL A 125 -10.87 11.13 -16.15
CA VAL A 125 -9.73 11.74 -16.83
C VAL A 125 -9.36 10.80 -17.96
N ALA A 126 -9.53 11.21 -19.22
CA ALA A 126 -9.44 10.30 -20.36
C ALA A 126 -8.06 9.64 -20.51
N ASP A 127 -6.99 10.43 -20.39
CA ASP A 127 -5.62 9.95 -20.51
C ASP A 127 -5.16 9.19 -19.24
N ARG A 128 -4.66 7.97 -19.44
CA ARG A 128 -4.15 7.14 -18.34
C ARG A 128 -2.86 7.69 -17.74
N ALA A 129 -2.00 8.31 -18.55
CA ALA A 129 -0.75 8.88 -18.07
C ALA A 129 -1.03 10.10 -17.18
N GLU A 130 -1.95 10.98 -17.61
CA GLU A 130 -2.47 12.06 -16.79
C GLU A 130 -3.10 11.55 -15.47
N ARG A 131 -3.92 10.48 -15.52
CA ARG A 131 -4.46 9.84 -14.30
C ARG A 131 -3.38 9.40 -13.33
N ALA A 132 -2.37 8.68 -13.82
CA ALA A 132 -1.26 8.20 -13.00
C ALA A 132 -0.45 9.37 -12.42
N ALA A 133 -0.23 10.43 -13.20
CA ALA A 133 0.46 11.63 -12.74
C ALA A 133 -0.33 12.37 -11.65
N ARG A 134 -1.65 12.49 -11.81
CA ARG A 134 -2.53 13.12 -10.82
C ARG A 134 -2.57 12.31 -9.53
N LEU A 135 -2.74 10.99 -9.61
CA LEU A 135 -2.69 10.11 -8.43
C LEU A 135 -1.29 10.13 -7.77
N GLY A 136 -0.23 10.26 -8.57
CA GLY A 136 1.13 10.49 -8.08
C GLY A 136 1.22 11.73 -7.20
N ARG A 137 0.79 12.89 -7.72
CA ARG A 137 0.83 14.17 -6.97
C ARG A 137 -0.09 14.18 -5.75
N GLU A 138 -1.29 13.63 -5.86
CA GLU A 138 -2.30 13.77 -4.81
C GLU A 138 -2.20 12.69 -3.73
N LEU A 139 -1.76 11.47 -4.07
CA LEU A 139 -1.67 10.35 -3.14
C LEU A 139 -0.22 10.00 -2.76
N LEU A 140 0.69 9.86 -3.74
CA LEU A 140 2.08 9.48 -3.46
C LEU A 140 2.84 10.62 -2.78
N ASP A 141 2.69 11.85 -3.29
CA ASP A 141 3.31 13.05 -2.70
C ASP A 141 2.52 13.62 -1.51
N GLY A 142 1.31 13.10 -1.24
CA GLY A 142 0.48 13.45 -0.09
C GLY A 142 0.53 12.41 1.03
N PRO A 143 -0.58 11.71 1.36
CA PRO A 143 -0.67 10.81 2.52
C PRO A 143 0.39 9.71 2.55
N ILE A 144 0.83 9.21 1.39
CA ILE A 144 1.87 8.17 1.35
C ILE A 144 3.23 8.73 1.74
N ARG A 145 3.58 9.96 1.33
CA ARG A 145 4.80 10.64 1.75
C ARG A 145 4.81 10.88 3.26
N GLU A 146 3.69 11.32 3.83
CA GLU A 146 3.54 11.50 5.28
C GLU A 146 3.81 10.18 6.02
N LEU A 147 3.29 9.04 5.52
CA LEU A 147 3.56 7.71 6.08
C LEU A 147 5.03 7.27 5.93
N VAL A 148 5.67 7.58 4.80
CA VAL A 148 7.10 7.33 4.58
C VAL A 148 7.93 8.11 5.61
N GLU A 149 7.61 9.39 5.84
CA GLU A 149 8.35 10.24 6.76
C GLU A 149 8.25 9.75 8.21
N VAL A 150 7.06 9.43 8.70
CA VAL A 150 6.91 8.91 10.07
C VAL A 150 7.52 7.52 10.26
N ALA A 151 7.45 6.65 9.24
CA ALA A 151 8.04 5.31 9.31
C ALA A 151 9.58 5.32 9.29
N ALA A 152 10.21 6.37 8.73
CA ALA A 152 11.67 6.52 8.72
C ALA A 152 12.27 6.54 10.14
N GLY A 153 11.50 7.01 11.14
CA GLY A 153 11.88 7.00 12.56
C GLY A 153 12.20 5.61 13.13
N TYR A 154 11.79 4.53 12.47
CA TYR A 154 12.10 3.14 12.87
C TYR A 154 13.39 2.59 12.24
N SER A 155 14.35 3.46 11.93
CA SER A 155 15.60 3.10 11.23
C SER A 155 15.36 2.41 9.88
N LEU A 156 14.31 2.85 9.17
CA LEU A 156 13.97 2.38 7.84
C LEU A 156 14.50 3.36 6.79
N PRO A 157 15.41 2.95 5.89
CA PRO A 157 15.93 3.86 4.88
C PRO A 157 14.84 4.22 3.85
N PRO A 158 14.81 5.45 3.32
CA PRO A 158 13.80 5.88 2.34
C PRO A 158 13.64 4.93 1.14
N ARG A 159 14.75 4.36 0.65
CA ARG A 159 14.75 3.37 -0.45
C ARG A 159 13.94 2.10 -0.11
N LEU A 160 13.91 1.68 1.14
CA LEU A 160 13.07 0.56 1.58
C LEU A 160 11.60 0.97 1.60
N LEU A 161 11.29 2.14 2.16
CA LEU A 161 9.92 2.63 2.30
C LEU A 161 9.25 2.86 0.95
N TRP A 162 9.93 3.53 0.01
CA TRP A 162 9.45 3.65 -1.38
C TRP A 162 9.41 2.32 -2.11
N GLY A 163 10.29 1.38 -1.76
CA GLY A 163 10.18 -0.02 -2.20
C GLY A 163 8.87 -0.65 -1.74
N ASN A 164 8.49 -0.49 -0.47
CA ASN A 164 7.20 -0.96 0.05
C ASN A 164 6.03 -0.32 -0.69
N VAL A 165 6.07 0.98 -1.00
CA VAL A 165 5.03 1.64 -1.82
C VAL A 165 4.98 1.06 -3.24
N ALA A 166 6.11 0.81 -3.88
CA ALA A 166 6.15 0.18 -5.20
C ALA A 166 5.57 -1.25 -5.18
N SER A 167 5.81 -2.00 -4.10
CA SER A 167 5.19 -3.31 -3.85
C SER A 167 3.69 -3.21 -3.60
N ALA A 168 3.20 -2.16 -2.94
CA ALA A 168 1.78 -1.89 -2.81
C ALA A 168 1.11 -1.65 -4.18
N VAL A 169 1.74 -0.87 -5.07
CA VAL A 169 1.27 -0.66 -6.46
C VAL A 169 1.20 -2.00 -7.22
N ASN A 170 2.28 -2.79 -7.17
CA ASN A 170 2.31 -4.10 -7.82
C ASN A 170 1.26 -5.07 -7.25
N GLY A 171 1.08 -5.06 -5.92
CA GLY A 171 0.09 -5.87 -5.23
C GLY A 171 -1.33 -5.54 -5.65
N ALA A 172 -1.67 -4.24 -5.76
CA ALA A 172 -2.98 -3.81 -6.24
C ALA A 172 -3.24 -4.27 -7.68
N ALA A 173 -2.27 -4.10 -8.59
CA ALA A 173 -2.42 -4.58 -9.96
C ALA A 173 -2.56 -6.09 -10.05
N SER A 174 -1.76 -6.83 -9.27
CA SER A 174 -1.78 -8.28 -9.22
C SER A 174 -3.10 -8.82 -8.68
N ALA A 175 -3.65 -8.19 -7.64
CA ALA A 175 -4.96 -8.55 -7.10
C ALA A 175 -6.09 -8.29 -8.09
N ILE A 176 -6.08 -7.17 -8.82
CA ILE A 176 -7.07 -6.93 -9.90
C ILE A 176 -6.91 -7.96 -11.01
N ALA A 177 -5.69 -8.22 -11.49
CA ALA A 177 -5.45 -9.18 -12.55
C ALA A 177 -5.86 -10.61 -12.18
N TYR A 178 -5.80 -10.96 -10.89
CA TYR A 178 -6.25 -12.24 -10.36
C TYR A 178 -7.77 -12.34 -10.29
N THR A 179 -8.44 -11.31 -9.75
CA THR A 179 -9.88 -11.33 -9.49
C THR A 179 -10.73 -10.94 -10.70
N ALA A 180 -10.23 -10.06 -11.56
CA ALA A 180 -10.88 -9.52 -12.76
C ALA A 180 -9.91 -9.61 -13.96
N HIS A 181 -9.77 -10.83 -14.48
CA HIS A 181 -8.82 -11.18 -15.55
C HIS A 181 -8.94 -10.30 -16.80
N GLU A 182 -10.14 -9.82 -17.13
CA GLU A 182 -10.41 -8.90 -18.23
C GLU A 182 -9.76 -7.51 -18.05
N LEU A 183 -9.48 -7.13 -16.80
CA LEU A 183 -8.80 -5.88 -16.45
C LEU A 183 -7.30 -6.05 -16.25
N ALA A 184 -6.75 -7.26 -16.38
CA ALA A 184 -5.35 -7.55 -16.07
C ALA A 184 -4.37 -6.67 -16.86
N GLY A 185 -4.61 -6.48 -18.17
CA GLY A 185 -3.79 -5.62 -19.01
C GLY A 185 -3.83 -4.16 -18.55
N GLN A 186 -5.04 -3.64 -18.29
CA GLN A 186 -5.23 -2.27 -17.83
C GLN A 186 -4.61 -2.01 -16.46
N ALA A 187 -4.73 -2.96 -15.53
CA ALA A 187 -4.14 -2.88 -14.20
C ALA A 187 -2.59 -2.87 -14.27
N ARG A 188 -1.99 -3.76 -15.07
CA ARG A 188 -0.52 -3.81 -15.25
C ARG A 188 0.01 -2.53 -15.89
N GLU A 189 -0.66 -2.02 -16.91
CA GLU A 189 -0.28 -0.78 -17.57
C GLU A 189 -0.38 0.42 -16.61
N PHE A 190 -1.46 0.52 -15.84
CA PHE A 190 -1.62 1.59 -14.86
C PHE A 190 -0.59 1.52 -13.74
N ALA A 191 -0.25 0.32 -13.25
CA ALA A 191 0.87 0.13 -12.33
C ALA A 191 2.20 0.57 -12.94
N HIS A 192 2.47 0.25 -14.20
CA HIS A 192 3.68 0.71 -14.88
C HIS A 192 3.75 2.25 -14.95
N LEU A 193 2.65 2.93 -15.24
CA LEU A 193 2.60 4.40 -15.26
C LEU A 193 2.82 5.01 -13.87
N LEU A 194 2.28 4.39 -12.81
CA LEU A 194 2.51 4.82 -11.43
C LEU A 194 3.94 4.56 -10.95
N LEU A 195 4.52 3.40 -11.28
CA LEU A 195 5.90 3.05 -10.92
C LEU A 195 6.93 3.96 -11.61
N ASN A 196 6.56 4.61 -12.72
CA ASN A 196 7.40 5.59 -13.42
C ASN A 196 7.26 7.04 -12.90
N GLN A 197 6.37 7.28 -11.93
CA GLN A 197 6.29 8.57 -11.24
C GLN A 197 7.59 8.88 -10.49
N PRO A 198 7.97 10.17 -10.35
CA PRO A 198 9.30 10.57 -9.86
C PRO A 198 9.73 9.90 -8.55
N VAL A 199 8.82 9.76 -7.58
CA VAL A 199 9.12 9.17 -6.26
C VAL A 199 9.27 7.65 -6.25
N LEU A 200 8.70 6.95 -7.23
CA LEU A 200 8.79 5.49 -7.36
C LEU A 200 9.81 5.03 -8.39
N ARG A 201 10.35 5.96 -9.20
CA ARG A 201 11.33 5.64 -10.23
C ARG A 201 12.55 4.96 -9.60
N GLY A 202 12.80 3.72 -10.03
CA GLY A 202 13.90 2.90 -9.52
C GLY A 202 13.63 2.23 -8.16
N ALA A 203 12.43 2.32 -7.60
CA ALA A 203 12.04 1.56 -6.40
C ALA A 203 11.88 0.05 -6.69
N GLY A 204 11.65 -0.29 -7.97
CA GLY A 204 11.54 -1.67 -8.46
C GLY A 204 11.96 -1.80 -9.92
N ALA A 205 11.72 -2.99 -10.45
CA ALA A 205 11.80 -3.32 -11.87
C ALA A 205 10.60 -4.21 -12.21
N THR A 206 10.09 -4.07 -13.42
CA THR A 206 9.06 -4.94 -13.99
C THR A 206 9.69 -5.73 -15.13
N ALA A 207 9.29 -6.99 -15.28
CA ALA A 207 9.73 -7.84 -16.37
C ALA A 207 9.18 -7.30 -17.70
N ASP A 208 9.88 -7.57 -18.80
CA ASP A 208 9.52 -7.01 -20.11
C ASP A 208 8.18 -7.50 -20.67
N ASP A 209 7.83 -8.72 -20.31
CA ASP A 209 6.54 -9.35 -20.62
C ASP A 209 5.45 -8.94 -19.63
N GLY A 210 5.77 -8.07 -18.66
CA GLY A 210 4.86 -7.61 -17.60
C GLY A 210 4.47 -8.69 -16.59
N SER A 211 5.11 -9.86 -16.61
CA SER A 211 4.73 -11.02 -15.79
C SER A 211 5.27 -10.99 -14.36
N GLY A 212 6.27 -10.14 -14.08
CA GLY A 212 6.94 -10.11 -12.80
C GLY A 212 7.36 -8.71 -12.36
N PHE A 213 7.38 -8.50 -11.06
CA PHE A 213 7.91 -7.29 -10.42
C PHE A 213 8.87 -7.68 -9.30
N ARG A 214 9.94 -6.90 -9.16
CA ARG A 214 10.91 -7.03 -8.07
C ARG A 214 11.23 -5.67 -7.53
N ARG A 215 11.23 -5.53 -6.20
CA ARG A 215 11.77 -4.33 -5.57
C ARG A 215 13.28 -4.26 -5.78
N ARG A 216 13.82 -3.04 -5.71
CA ARG A 216 15.27 -2.79 -5.58
C ARG A 216 15.70 -2.64 -4.12
N SER A 217 14.86 -3.04 -3.17
CA SER A 217 15.12 -3.00 -1.73
C SER A 217 14.41 -4.16 -1.02
N CYS A 218 15.00 -4.60 0.10
CA CYS A 218 14.45 -5.67 0.92
C CYS A 218 13.45 -5.12 1.95
N CYS A 219 12.24 -5.68 2.03
CA CYS A 219 11.24 -5.32 3.06
C CYS A 219 11.51 -5.91 4.44
N LEU A 220 12.55 -6.75 4.58
CA LEU A 220 12.98 -7.40 5.82
C LEU A 220 12.05 -8.48 6.39
N ILE A 221 10.88 -8.76 5.81
CA ILE A 221 9.90 -9.71 6.37
C ILE A 221 10.48 -11.08 6.71
N TYR A 222 11.40 -11.60 5.89
CA TYR A 222 12.03 -12.90 6.11
C TYR A 222 12.78 -13.00 7.45
N ARG A 223 13.20 -11.85 8.00
CA ARG A 223 13.88 -11.75 9.30
C ARG A 223 12.94 -11.86 10.50
N ALA A 224 11.63 -11.88 10.26
CA ALA A 224 10.62 -12.02 11.31
C ALA A 224 10.54 -13.44 11.89
N ALA A 225 11.09 -14.44 11.20
CA ALA A 225 11.12 -15.82 11.66
C ALA A 225 12.38 -16.10 12.51
N PRO A 226 12.40 -17.20 13.29
CA PRO A 226 13.60 -17.67 13.97
C PRO A 226 14.80 -17.76 13.02
N ASP A 227 16.00 -17.48 13.56
CA ASP A 227 17.28 -17.44 12.82
C ASP A 227 17.29 -16.53 11.59
N ARG A 228 16.27 -15.66 11.46
CA ARG A 228 16.02 -14.81 10.30
C ARG A 228 15.91 -15.60 9.00
N ALA A 229 15.39 -16.82 9.08
CA ALA A 229 15.28 -17.78 7.97
C ALA A 229 13.84 -17.94 7.46
N GLY A 230 13.04 -16.87 7.49
CA GLY A 230 11.65 -16.89 7.06
C GLY A 230 11.50 -16.88 5.54
N ALA A 231 10.24 -17.03 5.09
CA ALA A 231 9.91 -16.93 3.68
C ALA A 231 10.23 -15.53 3.11
N LEU A 232 10.70 -15.51 1.86
CA LEU A 232 10.86 -14.28 1.10
C LEU A 232 9.50 -13.79 0.62
N CYS A 233 9.29 -12.46 0.55
CA CYS A 233 8.07 -11.90 -0.03
C CYS A 233 8.00 -12.08 -1.56
N GLY A 234 6.80 -11.95 -2.12
CA GLY A 234 6.57 -12.07 -3.57
C GLY A 234 7.42 -11.13 -4.44
N ASP A 235 7.80 -9.95 -3.93
CA ASP A 235 8.58 -8.93 -4.67
C ASP A 235 10.07 -8.88 -4.25
N CYS A 236 10.60 -9.96 -3.67
CA CYS A 236 11.88 -9.93 -2.97
C CYS A 236 13.08 -9.71 -3.90
N VAL A 237 13.91 -8.70 -3.59
CA VAL A 237 15.18 -8.40 -4.27
C VAL A 237 16.23 -9.51 -4.15
N LEU A 238 16.06 -10.45 -3.21
CA LEU A 238 16.99 -11.57 -3.00
C LEU A 238 16.66 -12.79 -3.87
N THR A 239 15.55 -12.76 -4.61
CA THR A 239 15.24 -13.82 -5.60
C THR A 239 15.93 -13.53 -6.92
N SER A 240 16.00 -14.53 -7.81
CA SER A 240 16.63 -14.38 -9.13
C SER A 240 16.16 -13.12 -9.86
N PRO A 241 17.07 -12.41 -10.56
CA PRO A 241 16.72 -11.23 -11.33
C PRO A 241 15.61 -11.52 -12.34
N ILE A 242 14.71 -10.57 -12.52
CA ILE A 242 13.75 -10.60 -13.64
C ILE A 242 14.45 -10.10 -14.90
N ARG A 243 14.11 -10.68 -16.05
CA ARG A 243 14.61 -10.19 -17.35
C ARG A 243 14.00 -8.84 -17.66
N THR A 244 14.85 -7.86 -17.98
CA THR A 244 14.44 -6.51 -18.37
C THR A 244 15.07 -6.15 -19.72
N LYS A 245 14.51 -5.17 -20.45
CA LYS A 245 14.85 -4.84 -21.84
C LYS A 245 16.30 -4.41 -22.05
N ASN A 246 17.03 -4.22 -20.96
CA ASN A 246 18.44 -3.84 -20.91
C ASN A 246 19.33 -4.86 -20.14
N SER A 247 18.87 -6.10 -19.96
CA SER A 247 19.67 -7.22 -19.42
C SER A 247 20.42 -7.96 -20.52
#